data_AF-A0A947BPQ0-F1
#
_entry.id   AF-A0A947BPQ0-F1
#
_cell.length_a   1.000
_cell.length_b   1.000
_cell.length_c   1.000
_cell.angle_alpha   90.00
_cell.angle_beta   90.00
_cell.angle_gamma   90.00
#
_symmetry.space_group_name_H-M   'P 1'
#
loop_
_entity.id
_entity.type
_entity.pdbx_description
1 polymer ?
#
loop_
_entity_poly.entity_id
_entity_poly.type
_entity_poly.pdbx_seq_one_letter_code
_entity_poly.pdbx_strand_id
1 'polypeptide(L)'
;DIRNKVTSEEELKRVRVEKQILIRKQWAIAAIEAVGARTEELNIRPDVVKQFNEVLQVAKEQIAADFPIEGVTSTGHWRISGGDGTLLALPLVRLQESLGEACKNQPQGIEESSCDKMVIYAESLLRMVYVVESAMQYYGHPVIEAFSKRYTTRKKMWDAYRDRALPQYSWEWGVNSWRMSRSDNRPKDANGQPMGPMTIPNDQIIVLHPAFGIERLESIEGFSTTDPTVYIEFLGYNRWQWNRATGEMNNGLGFSVIGSYADRNKLDNFSYGILVHFRNKYSLAVTRNSDDDTGILLTVELANLFREKTKAYRELSSDKFR
;
A
#
# COMPACT_ATOMS: atom_id res chain seq x y z
N ASP A 1 -11.26 -17.64 74.70
CA ASP A 1 -10.78 -18.34 73.50
C ASP A 1 -11.40 -17.86 72.17
N ILE A 2 -11.79 -16.59 72.02
CA ILE A 2 -12.32 -16.08 70.73
C ILE A 2 -11.90 -14.62 70.56
N ARG A 3 -10.60 -14.36 70.37
CA ARG A 3 -10.13 -13.00 70.02
C ARG A 3 -8.95 -12.92 69.04
N ASN A 4 -8.45 -14.04 68.50
CA ASN A 4 -7.27 -14.06 67.63
C ASN A 4 -7.47 -14.73 66.25
N LYS A 5 -8.70 -14.74 65.68
CA LYS A 5 -8.95 -15.40 64.38
C LYS A 5 -9.57 -14.53 63.28
N VAL A 6 -9.84 -13.25 63.52
CA VAL A 6 -10.52 -12.38 62.54
C VAL A 6 -9.54 -11.65 61.61
N THR A 7 -8.22 -11.67 61.89
CA THR A 7 -7.25 -10.92 61.07
C THR A 7 -6.80 -11.61 59.78
N SER A 8 -6.96 -12.93 59.58
CA SER A 8 -6.29 -13.58 58.43
C SER A 8 -7.08 -13.56 57.12
N GLU A 9 -8.41 -13.67 57.13
CA GLU A 9 -9.17 -13.92 55.89
C GLU A 9 -9.49 -12.62 55.12
N GLU A 10 -9.79 -11.54 55.82
CA GLU A 10 -9.99 -10.21 55.22
C GLU A 10 -8.69 -9.62 54.70
N GLU A 11 -7.58 -9.78 55.42
CA GLU A 11 -6.25 -9.39 54.93
C GLU A 11 -5.86 -10.18 53.69
N LEU A 12 -6.10 -11.50 53.67
CA LEU A 12 -5.87 -12.32 52.48
C LEU A 12 -6.73 -11.89 51.28
N LYS A 13 -7.98 -11.47 51.51
CA LYS A 13 -8.84 -10.93 50.45
C LYS A 13 -8.32 -9.58 49.93
N ARG A 14 -7.90 -8.66 50.81
CA ARG A 14 -7.29 -7.37 50.42
C ARG A 14 -6.02 -7.57 49.60
N VAL A 15 -5.10 -8.40 50.09
CA VAL A 15 -3.82 -8.69 49.40
C VAL A 15 -4.07 -9.34 48.03
N ARG A 16 -5.09 -10.20 47.90
CA ARG A 16 -5.45 -10.81 46.61
C ARG A 16 -6.00 -9.78 45.62
N VAL A 17 -6.81 -8.82 46.08
CA VAL A 17 -7.35 -7.74 45.25
C VAL A 17 -6.24 -6.78 44.81
N GLU A 18 -5.37 -6.35 45.73
CA GLU A 18 -4.22 -5.48 45.41
C GLU A 18 -3.28 -6.13 44.38
N LYS A 19 -3.01 -7.44 44.54
CA LYS A 19 -2.19 -8.19 43.58
C LYS A 19 -2.84 -8.27 42.20
N GLN A 20 -4.16 -8.43 42.11
CA GLN A 20 -4.87 -8.43 40.83
C GLN A 20 -4.85 -7.04 40.16
N ILE A 21 -4.98 -5.97 40.93
CA ILE A 21 -4.89 -4.59 40.44
C ILE A 21 -3.48 -4.34 39.87
N LEU A 22 -2.44 -4.73 40.61
CA LEU A 22 -1.04 -4.58 40.17
C LEU A 22 -0.76 -5.32 38.86
N ILE A 23 -1.22 -6.57 38.75
CA ILE A 23 -1.08 -7.35 37.51
C ILE A 23 -1.77 -6.62 36.35
N ARG A 24 -3.02 -6.16 36.52
CA ARG A 24 -3.75 -5.47 35.44
C ARG A 24 -3.09 -4.15 35.00
N LYS A 25 -2.49 -3.39 35.91
CA LYS A 25 -1.69 -2.19 35.57
C LYS A 25 -0.49 -2.55 34.71
N GLN A 26 0.23 -3.63 35.07
CA GLN A 26 1.38 -4.09 34.29
C GLN A 26 0.98 -4.49 32.87
N TRP A 27 -0.17 -5.16 32.70
CA TRP A 27 -0.69 -5.50 31.37
C TRP A 27 -1.06 -4.27 30.54
N ALA A 28 -1.67 -3.25 31.14
CA ALA A 28 -2.01 -2.01 30.45
C ALA A 28 -0.76 -1.23 29.99
N ILE A 29 0.25 -1.13 30.86
CA ILE A 29 1.54 -0.50 30.52
C ILE A 29 2.24 -1.29 29.41
N ALA A 30 2.27 -2.62 29.50
CA ALA A 30 2.87 -3.48 28.47
C ALA A 30 2.16 -3.37 27.11
N ALA A 31 0.83 -3.22 27.11
CA ALA A 31 0.08 -3.00 25.87
C ALA A 31 0.43 -1.65 25.23
N ILE A 32 0.53 -0.59 26.04
CA ILE A 32 0.96 0.74 25.57
C ILE A 32 2.40 0.68 25.01
N GLU A 33 3.31 -0.04 25.67
CA GLU A 33 4.69 -0.25 25.21
C GLU A 33 4.77 -1.02 23.90
N ALA A 34 4.00 -2.10 23.77
CA ALA A 34 3.95 -2.87 22.54
C ALA A 34 3.44 -2.04 21.35
N VAL A 35 2.51 -1.13 21.60
CA VAL A 35 2.00 -0.19 20.59
C VAL A 35 3.07 0.85 20.22
N GLY A 36 3.75 1.45 21.20
CA GLY A 36 4.85 2.39 20.98
C GLY A 36 6.03 1.78 20.20
N ALA A 37 6.46 0.57 20.57
CA ALA A 37 7.54 -0.14 19.88
C ALA A 37 7.20 -0.45 18.42
N ARG A 38 5.96 -0.85 18.13
CA ARG A 38 5.52 -1.09 16.74
C ARG A 38 5.45 0.19 15.90
N THR A 39 5.18 1.34 16.50
CA THR A 39 5.20 2.62 15.77
C THR A 39 6.60 3.05 15.35
N GLU A 40 7.66 2.64 16.06
CA GLU A 40 9.06 2.90 15.66
C GLU A 40 9.52 2.00 14.50
N GLU A 41 8.97 0.79 14.40
CA GLU A 41 9.22 -0.12 13.27
C GLU A 41 8.54 0.33 11.97
N LEU A 42 7.42 1.03 12.10
CA LEU A 42 6.73 1.64 10.97
C LEU A 42 7.49 2.91 10.58
N ASN A 43 7.99 2.97 9.34
CA ASN A 43 8.74 4.10 8.77
C ASN A 43 7.85 5.35 8.58
N ILE A 44 7.29 5.84 9.69
CA ILE A 44 6.41 7.00 9.85
C ILE A 44 7.30 8.22 10.11
N ARG A 45 6.79 9.41 9.78
CA ARG A 45 7.55 10.64 10.03
C ARG A 45 7.85 10.80 11.54
N PRO A 46 9.08 11.21 11.92
CA PRO A 46 9.50 11.30 13.32
C PRO A 46 8.65 12.22 14.20
N ASP A 47 8.04 13.26 13.63
CA ASP A 47 7.15 14.20 14.32
C ASP A 47 5.85 13.54 14.80
N VAL A 48 5.28 12.65 13.97
CA VAL A 48 4.06 11.90 14.29
C VAL A 48 4.35 10.83 15.35
N VAL A 49 5.48 10.13 15.22
CA VAL A 49 5.91 9.14 16.23
C VAL A 49 6.15 9.81 17.58
N LYS A 50 6.77 10.99 17.60
CA LYS A 50 6.98 11.78 18.82
C LYS A 50 5.68 12.17 19.50
N GLN A 51 4.71 12.73 18.76
CA GLN A 51 3.41 13.12 19.33
C GLN A 51 2.62 11.92 19.85
N PHE A 52 2.67 10.79 19.14
CA PHE A 52 2.02 9.57 19.57
C PHE A 52 2.66 9.02 20.86
N ASN A 53 3.99 9.00 20.94
CA ASN A 53 4.71 8.59 22.14
C ASN A 53 4.45 9.52 23.34
N GLU A 54 4.29 10.84 23.12
CA GLU A 54 3.90 11.79 24.16
C GLU A 54 2.51 11.46 24.73
N VAL A 55 1.52 11.13 23.89
CA VAL A 55 0.18 10.72 24.32
C VAL A 55 0.22 9.39 25.10
N LEU A 56 0.99 8.41 24.59
CA LEU A 56 1.17 7.13 25.29
C LEU A 56 1.86 7.32 26.64
N GLN A 57 2.83 8.22 26.74
CA GLN A 57 3.55 8.51 27.98
C GLN A 57 2.63 9.17 29.02
N VAL A 58 1.79 10.13 28.62
CA VAL A 58 0.77 10.72 29.51
C VAL A 58 -0.21 9.65 29.99
N ALA A 59 -0.63 8.74 29.12
CA ALA A 59 -1.49 7.62 29.50
C ALA A 59 -0.81 6.68 30.51
N LYS A 60 0.47 6.34 30.30
CA LYS A 60 1.24 5.54 31.27
C LYS A 60 1.38 6.24 32.62
N GLU A 61 1.71 7.53 32.62
CA GLU A 61 1.87 8.32 33.83
C GLU A 61 0.57 8.41 34.62
N GLN A 62 -0.57 8.57 33.94
CA GLN A 62 -1.89 8.55 34.56
C GLN A 62 -2.27 7.17 35.13
N ILE A 63 -1.90 6.07 34.47
CA ILE A 63 -2.12 4.70 34.97
C ILE A 63 -1.20 4.39 36.17
N ALA A 64 0.04 4.88 36.13
CA ALA A 64 1.05 4.66 37.15
C ALA A 64 0.82 5.50 38.42
N ALA A 65 0.24 6.69 38.30
CA ALA A 65 0.04 7.64 39.40
C ALA A 65 -1.02 7.25 40.45
N ASP A 66 -1.55 6.02 40.41
CA ASP A 66 -2.38 5.44 41.48
C ASP A 66 -3.45 6.40 42.04
N PHE A 67 -4.42 6.82 41.22
CA PHE A 67 -5.49 7.68 41.72
C PHE A 67 -6.45 6.91 42.64
N PRO A 68 -6.59 7.28 43.94
CA PRO A 68 -7.91 7.30 44.52
C PRO A 68 -8.67 8.43 43.81
N ILE A 69 -9.71 8.10 43.06
CA ILE A 69 -10.59 9.12 42.49
C ILE A 69 -11.49 9.65 43.64
N GLU A 70 -10.88 10.34 44.61
CA GLU A 70 -11.60 11.23 45.51
C GLU A 70 -11.56 12.63 44.91
N GLY A 71 -12.71 13.13 44.48
CA GLY A 71 -12.87 14.51 43.98
C GLY A 71 -13.18 14.67 42.49
N VAL A 72 -13.25 13.60 41.69
CA VAL A 72 -13.90 13.69 40.37
C VAL A 72 -15.41 13.52 40.55
N THR A 73 -16.03 14.54 41.13
CA THR A 73 -17.50 14.68 41.23
C THR A 73 -18.10 15.34 39.99
N SER A 74 -17.30 15.68 38.97
CA SER A 74 -17.80 16.22 37.70
C SER A 74 -17.55 15.27 36.52
N THR A 75 -18.67 14.92 35.91
CA THR A 75 -18.85 14.11 34.70
C THR A 75 -18.41 14.84 33.43
N GLY A 76 -17.15 15.28 33.36
CA GLY A 76 -16.57 15.92 32.16
C GLY A 76 -16.14 14.91 31.11
N HIS A 77 -16.57 15.11 29.85
CA HIS A 77 -16.39 14.17 28.74
C HIS A 77 -15.19 14.50 27.82
N TRP A 78 -14.73 13.53 27.02
CA TRP A 78 -13.63 13.68 26.05
C TRP A 78 -14.03 13.19 24.63
N ARG A 79 -13.55 13.89 23.59
CA ARG A 79 -13.79 13.85 22.13
C ARG A 79 -12.66 14.67 21.52
N ILE A 80 -12.04 14.19 20.46
CA ILE A 80 -11.07 14.97 19.67
C ILE A 80 -11.87 15.70 18.59
N SER A 81 -11.92 17.03 18.61
CA SER A 81 -12.57 17.83 17.57
C SER A 81 -11.53 18.21 16.51
N GLY A 82 -11.85 17.89 15.24
CA GLY A 82 -10.95 18.14 14.11
C GLY A 82 -10.82 19.62 13.78
N GLY A 83 -9.61 20.17 13.98
CA GLY A 83 -9.20 21.48 13.46
C GLY A 83 -7.91 22.00 14.11
N ASP A 84 -7.82 21.95 15.44
CA ASP A 84 -6.76 22.59 16.23
C ASP A 84 -6.13 21.70 17.33
N GLY A 85 -6.58 20.45 17.46
CA GLY A 85 -6.06 19.51 18.47
C GLY A 85 -6.68 19.66 19.86
N THR A 86 -7.74 20.46 20.04
CA THR A 86 -8.42 20.59 21.34
C THR A 86 -9.39 19.44 21.64
N LEU A 87 -9.42 19.04 22.91
CA LEU A 87 -10.27 17.98 23.45
C LEU A 87 -11.60 18.56 23.96
N LEU A 88 -12.75 18.14 23.40
CA LEU A 88 -14.12 18.47 23.86
C LEU A 88 -14.93 17.19 24.12
N ALA A 89 -16.26 17.13 24.24
CA ALA A 89 -16.99 16.05 24.95
C ALA A 89 -17.90 15.09 24.10
N LEU A 90 -18.05 13.78 24.46
CA LEU A 90 -18.99 12.78 23.86
C LEU A 90 -19.91 12.05 24.89
N PRO A 91 -21.05 11.45 24.48
CA PRO A 91 -22.11 10.97 25.38
C PRO A 91 -21.79 9.64 26.08
N LEU A 92 -22.28 9.50 27.32
CA LEU A 92 -22.07 8.35 28.20
C LEU A 92 -22.57 7.04 27.59
N VAL A 93 -21.72 6.01 27.62
CA VAL A 93 -22.21 4.63 27.80
C VAL A 93 -22.67 4.53 29.24
N ARG A 94 -23.99 4.51 29.49
CA ARG A 94 -24.55 4.32 30.84
C ARG A 94 -24.35 2.87 31.28
N LEU A 95 -23.13 2.53 31.64
CA LEU A 95 -22.78 1.27 32.29
C LEU A 95 -23.51 1.08 33.62
N GLN A 96 -23.93 2.18 34.25
CA GLN A 96 -24.60 2.19 35.55
C GLN A 96 -25.93 1.43 35.57
N GLU A 97 -26.71 1.44 34.48
CA GLU A 97 -27.98 0.68 34.41
C GLU A 97 -27.73 -0.82 34.31
N SER A 98 -26.78 -1.24 33.48
CA SER A 98 -26.50 -2.67 33.22
C SER A 98 -25.66 -3.31 34.32
N LEU A 99 -24.68 -2.60 34.88
CA LEU A 99 -23.90 -3.07 36.03
C LEU A 99 -24.66 -2.91 37.34
N GLY A 100 -25.54 -1.92 37.46
CA GLY A 100 -26.36 -1.72 38.65
C GLY A 100 -27.29 -2.92 38.92
N GLU A 101 -27.87 -3.51 37.87
CA GLU A 101 -28.70 -4.71 37.99
C GLU A 101 -27.87 -5.96 38.33
N ALA A 102 -26.67 -6.08 37.75
CA ALA A 102 -25.72 -7.15 38.10
C ALA A 102 -25.23 -7.05 39.56
N CYS A 103 -25.04 -5.83 40.08
CA CYS A 103 -24.63 -5.60 41.45
C CYS A 103 -25.74 -5.81 42.47
N LYS A 104 -27.00 -5.52 42.12
CA LYS A 104 -28.16 -5.84 42.95
C LYS A 104 -28.32 -7.35 43.20
N ASN A 105 -27.81 -8.18 42.30
CA ASN A 105 -27.90 -9.64 42.37
C ASN A 105 -26.64 -10.30 42.99
N GLN A 106 -25.74 -9.54 43.62
CA GLN A 106 -24.56 -10.13 44.26
C GLN A 106 -24.90 -10.91 45.55
N PRO A 107 -24.22 -12.04 45.81
CA PRO A 107 -24.40 -12.81 47.03
C PRO A 107 -24.08 -11.96 48.27
N GLN A 108 -24.89 -12.14 49.33
CA GLN A 108 -24.74 -11.41 50.59
C GLN A 108 -23.31 -11.52 51.13
N GLY A 109 -22.64 -10.37 51.32
CA GLY A 109 -21.29 -10.29 51.89
C GLY A 109 -20.27 -9.50 51.05
N ILE A 110 -20.64 -8.99 49.87
CA ILE A 110 -19.82 -8.01 49.15
C ILE A 110 -20.30 -6.61 49.56
N GLU A 111 -19.40 -5.78 50.09
CA GLU A 111 -19.72 -4.39 50.43
C GLU A 111 -20.21 -3.65 49.17
N GLU A 112 -21.33 -2.95 49.29
CA GLU A 112 -21.92 -2.10 48.25
C GLU A 112 -20.88 -1.13 47.65
N SER A 113 -19.94 -0.66 48.47
CA SER A 113 -18.80 0.18 48.11
C SER A 113 -17.85 -0.42 47.06
N SER A 114 -17.80 -1.76 46.96
CA SER A 114 -16.93 -2.48 46.03
C SER A 114 -17.53 -2.55 44.62
N CYS A 115 -18.86 -2.59 44.51
CA CYS A 115 -19.51 -2.51 43.20
C CYS A 115 -19.33 -1.12 42.59
N ASP A 116 -19.56 -0.05 43.36
CA ASP A 116 -19.42 1.33 42.85
C ASP A 116 -18.00 1.59 42.32
N LYS A 117 -16.98 1.12 43.04
CA LYS A 117 -15.58 1.19 42.59
C LYS A 117 -15.35 0.43 41.28
N MET A 118 -15.97 -0.73 41.11
CA MET A 118 -15.88 -1.52 39.87
C MET A 118 -16.57 -0.83 38.70
N VAL A 119 -17.73 -0.19 38.92
CA VAL A 119 -18.42 0.60 37.90
C VAL A 119 -17.57 1.80 37.48
N ILE A 120 -17.03 2.56 38.44
CA ILE A 120 -16.14 3.70 38.16
C ILE A 120 -14.89 3.25 37.39
N TYR A 121 -14.31 2.11 37.76
CA TYR A 121 -13.13 1.56 37.07
C TYR A 121 -13.46 1.12 35.64
N ALA A 122 -14.57 0.42 35.43
CA ALA A 122 -15.03 0.00 34.12
C ALA A 122 -15.33 1.20 33.21
N GLU A 123 -15.99 2.24 33.74
CA GLU A 123 -16.20 3.48 33.00
C GLU A 123 -14.88 4.16 32.63
N SER A 124 -13.92 4.22 33.55
CA SER A 124 -12.61 4.82 33.30
C SER A 124 -11.83 4.06 32.22
N LEU A 125 -11.87 2.73 32.25
CA LEU A 125 -11.23 1.90 31.23
C LEU A 125 -11.87 2.07 29.86
N LEU A 126 -13.20 2.06 29.76
CA LEU A 126 -13.91 2.29 28.49
C LEU A 126 -13.61 3.69 27.93
N ARG A 127 -13.55 4.72 28.80
CA ARG A 127 -13.15 6.07 28.38
C ARG A 127 -11.73 6.07 27.80
N MET A 128 -10.80 5.38 28.43
CA MET A 128 -9.42 5.29 27.95
C MET A 128 -9.34 4.56 26.59
N VAL A 129 -10.03 3.43 26.45
CA VAL A 129 -10.10 2.70 25.16
C VAL A 129 -10.68 3.60 24.06
N TYR A 130 -11.75 4.33 24.37
CA TYR A 130 -12.39 5.23 23.40
C TYR A 130 -11.49 6.41 23.00
N VAL A 131 -10.75 6.98 23.95
CA VAL A 131 -9.77 8.04 23.68
C VAL A 131 -8.63 7.51 22.80
N VAL A 132 -8.10 6.31 23.11
CA VAL A 132 -7.06 5.67 22.30
C VAL A 132 -7.57 5.37 20.90
N GLU A 133 -8.78 4.81 20.75
CA GLU A 133 -9.40 4.55 19.45
C GLU A 133 -9.58 5.86 18.66
N SER A 134 -10.12 6.90 19.29
CA SER A 134 -10.32 8.22 18.67
C SER A 134 -8.99 8.85 18.26
N ALA A 135 -7.96 8.73 19.09
CA ALA A 135 -6.62 9.21 18.78
C ALA A 135 -6.01 8.41 17.62
N MET A 136 -6.14 7.08 17.61
CA MET A 136 -5.69 6.24 16.51
C MET A 136 -6.42 6.56 15.21
N GLN A 137 -7.72 6.85 15.25
CA GLN A 137 -8.48 7.29 14.08
C GLN A 137 -7.99 8.67 13.61
N TYR A 138 -7.84 9.62 14.51
CA TYR A 138 -7.43 10.99 14.18
C TYR A 138 -5.99 11.07 13.65
N TYR A 139 -5.02 10.53 14.39
CA TYR A 139 -3.61 10.52 13.98
C TYR A 139 -3.31 9.49 12.89
N GLY A 140 -4.10 8.42 12.81
CA GLY A 140 -4.01 7.42 11.74
C GLY A 140 -4.52 7.94 10.41
N HIS A 141 -5.50 8.86 10.39
CA HIS A 141 -6.11 9.33 9.14
C HIS A 141 -5.10 9.94 8.15
N PRO A 142 -4.21 10.89 8.52
CA PRO A 142 -3.20 11.42 7.60
C PRO A 142 -2.23 10.34 7.08
N VAL A 143 -1.93 9.35 7.92
CA VAL A 143 -1.05 8.23 7.54
C VAL A 143 -1.76 7.34 6.52
N ILE A 144 -2.99 6.93 6.81
CA ILE A 144 -3.83 6.11 5.91
C ILE A 144 -4.07 6.86 4.59
N GLU A 145 -4.35 8.16 4.63
CA GLU A 145 -4.55 8.97 3.43
C GLU A 145 -3.26 9.07 2.60
N ALA A 146 -2.12 9.30 3.23
CA ALA A 146 -0.83 9.31 2.56
C ALA A 146 -0.50 7.94 1.93
N PHE A 147 -0.77 6.84 2.63
CA PHE A 147 -0.61 5.48 2.11
C PHE A 147 -1.57 5.20 0.96
N SER A 148 -2.85 5.55 1.11
CA SER A 148 -3.89 5.38 0.09
C SER A 148 -3.55 6.15 -1.19
N LYS A 149 -3.08 7.40 -1.06
CA LYS A 149 -2.61 8.21 -2.18
C LYS A 149 -1.42 7.57 -2.89
N ARG A 150 -0.39 7.16 -2.13
CA ARG A 150 0.79 6.47 -2.69
C ARG A 150 0.43 5.15 -3.38
N TYR A 151 -0.46 4.37 -2.78
CA TYR A 151 -0.96 3.12 -3.33
C TYR A 151 -1.73 3.36 -4.64
N THR A 152 -2.63 4.33 -4.66
CA THR A 152 -3.40 4.70 -5.85
C THR A 152 -2.49 5.15 -6.99
N THR A 153 -1.49 5.99 -6.69
CA THR A 153 -0.49 6.40 -7.70
C THR A 153 0.32 5.21 -8.21
N ARG A 154 0.81 4.32 -7.34
CA ARG A 154 1.55 3.12 -7.77
C ARG A 154 0.68 2.18 -8.60
N LYS A 155 -0.58 2.01 -8.23
CA LYS A 155 -1.54 1.23 -9.03
C LYS A 155 -1.68 1.81 -10.43
N LYS A 156 -1.86 3.13 -10.55
CA LYS A 156 -1.90 3.80 -11.86
C LYS A 156 -0.62 3.58 -12.68
N MET A 157 0.55 3.59 -12.04
CA MET A 157 1.79 3.29 -12.71
C MET A 157 1.82 1.83 -13.21
N TRP A 158 1.33 0.86 -12.43
CA TRP A 158 1.23 -0.56 -12.84
C TRP A 158 0.26 -0.77 -13.98
N ASP A 159 -0.90 -0.10 -13.93
CA ASP A 159 -1.83 -0.09 -15.05
C ASP A 159 -1.19 0.55 -16.29
N ALA A 160 -0.46 1.66 -16.15
CA ALA A 160 0.24 2.29 -17.25
C ALA A 160 1.40 1.45 -17.81
N TYR A 161 2.13 0.72 -16.96
CA TYR A 161 3.18 -0.20 -17.41
C TYR A 161 2.56 -1.35 -18.21
N ARG A 162 1.47 -1.95 -17.74
CA ARG A 162 0.76 -2.99 -18.48
C ARG A 162 0.17 -2.47 -19.81
N ASP A 163 -0.42 -1.29 -19.78
CA ASP A 163 -1.28 -0.80 -20.86
C ASP A 163 -0.55 0.08 -21.89
N ARG A 164 0.49 0.82 -21.49
CA ARG A 164 1.20 1.81 -22.32
C ARG A 164 2.66 1.46 -22.62
N ALA A 165 3.28 0.52 -21.90
CA ALA A 165 4.56 -0.02 -22.34
C ALA A 165 4.35 -0.89 -23.59
N LEU A 166 5.44 -1.24 -24.29
CA LEU A 166 5.30 -2.21 -25.38
C LEU A 166 4.77 -3.53 -24.82
N PRO A 167 3.97 -4.29 -25.58
CA PRO A 167 3.54 -5.62 -25.20
C PRO A 167 4.75 -6.48 -24.80
N GLN A 168 4.57 -7.36 -23.82
CA GLN A 168 5.62 -8.28 -23.39
C GLN A 168 5.12 -9.70 -23.52
N TYR A 169 5.93 -10.55 -24.15
CA TYR A 169 5.71 -11.99 -24.17
C TYR A 169 6.13 -12.63 -22.85
N SER A 170 5.72 -13.88 -22.61
CA SER A 170 5.98 -14.58 -21.34
C SER A 170 7.46 -14.68 -20.99
N TRP A 171 8.34 -14.84 -21.98
CA TRP A 171 9.80 -14.88 -21.76
C TRP A 171 10.36 -13.49 -21.42
N GLU A 172 9.87 -12.43 -22.07
CA GLU A 172 10.25 -11.04 -21.76
C GLU A 172 9.82 -10.67 -20.35
N TRP A 173 8.63 -11.09 -19.92
CA TRP A 173 8.19 -10.99 -18.54
C TRP A 173 9.16 -11.69 -17.58
N GLY A 174 9.66 -12.88 -17.93
CA GLY A 174 10.67 -13.59 -17.15
C GLY A 174 11.97 -12.78 -17.00
N VAL A 175 12.50 -12.27 -18.11
CA VAL A 175 13.73 -11.46 -18.13
C VAL A 175 13.57 -10.17 -17.34
N ASN A 176 12.49 -9.42 -17.58
CA ASN A 176 12.21 -8.16 -16.90
C ASN A 176 11.95 -8.40 -15.41
N SER A 177 11.19 -9.43 -15.03
CA SER A 177 10.94 -9.77 -13.61
C SER A 177 12.22 -10.15 -12.88
N TRP A 178 13.09 -10.95 -13.51
CA TRP A 178 14.40 -11.30 -12.95
C TRP A 178 15.25 -10.05 -12.71
N ARG A 179 15.34 -9.15 -13.68
CA ARG A 179 16.07 -7.88 -13.53
C ARG A 179 15.47 -7.03 -12.42
N MET A 180 14.15 -6.88 -12.40
CA MET A 180 13.44 -6.09 -11.40
C MET A 180 13.72 -6.63 -9.99
N SER A 181 13.74 -7.95 -9.81
CA SER A 181 14.02 -8.58 -8.51
C SER A 181 15.42 -8.29 -7.97
N ARG A 182 16.41 -8.15 -8.86
CA ARG A 182 17.78 -7.79 -8.49
C ARG A 182 17.94 -6.31 -8.15
N SER A 183 17.14 -5.45 -8.78
CA SER A 183 17.11 -4.02 -8.49
C SER A 183 16.13 -3.63 -7.38
N ASP A 184 15.55 -4.61 -6.68
CA ASP A 184 14.55 -4.35 -5.67
C ASP A 184 15.19 -3.77 -4.39
N ASN A 185 14.95 -2.49 -4.16
CA ASN A 185 15.44 -1.73 -3.02
C ASN A 185 14.35 -1.48 -1.97
N ARG A 186 13.26 -2.25 -1.99
CA ARG A 186 12.21 -2.13 -0.97
C ARG A 186 12.76 -2.46 0.42
N PRO A 187 12.30 -1.75 1.47
CA PRO A 187 12.60 -2.14 2.85
C PRO A 187 12.10 -3.56 3.10
N LYS A 188 12.86 -4.32 3.88
CA LYS A 188 12.54 -5.70 4.23
C LYS A 188 11.98 -5.74 5.66
N ASP A 189 11.03 -6.63 5.90
CA ASP A 189 10.50 -6.90 7.23
C ASP A 189 11.51 -7.68 8.10
N ALA A 190 11.13 -8.00 9.34
CA ALA A 190 11.95 -8.78 10.26
C ALA A 190 12.32 -10.18 9.73
N ASN A 191 11.55 -10.72 8.77
CA ASN A 191 11.80 -12.00 8.12
C ASN A 191 12.62 -11.85 6.82
N GLY A 192 13.10 -10.65 6.50
CA GLY A 192 13.84 -10.36 5.28
C GLY A 192 12.96 -10.26 4.02
N GLN A 193 11.64 -10.24 4.16
CA GLN A 193 10.70 -10.17 3.04
C GLN A 193 10.47 -8.71 2.63
N PRO A 194 10.49 -8.39 1.33
CA PRO A 194 10.31 -7.01 0.87
C PRO A 194 8.89 -6.52 1.15
N MET A 195 8.79 -5.35 1.77
CA MET A 195 7.51 -4.76 2.18
C MET A 195 6.85 -3.98 1.04
N GLY A 196 5.52 -4.15 0.92
CA GLY A 196 4.69 -3.43 -0.06
C GLY A 196 4.81 -3.96 -1.49
N PRO A 197 4.15 -3.34 -2.48
CA PRO A 197 4.23 -3.76 -3.88
C PRO A 197 5.59 -3.45 -4.50
N MET A 198 6.02 -4.28 -5.45
CA MET A 198 7.30 -4.16 -6.15
C MET A 198 7.47 -2.78 -6.79
N THR A 199 8.71 -2.28 -6.75
CA THR A 199 9.08 -1.02 -7.40
C THR A 199 8.88 -1.17 -8.90
N ILE A 200 8.22 -0.19 -9.50
CA ILE A 200 7.90 -0.24 -10.91
C ILE A 200 9.12 0.13 -11.76
N PRO A 201 9.37 -0.55 -12.89
CA PRO A 201 10.56 -0.28 -13.67
C PRO A 201 10.41 1.03 -14.45
N ASN A 202 11.55 1.63 -14.82
CA ASN A 202 11.61 2.77 -15.74
C ASN A 202 11.98 2.34 -17.16
N ASP A 203 12.13 1.03 -17.37
CA ASP A 203 12.63 0.43 -18.57
C ASP A 203 12.11 -0.99 -18.74
N GLN A 204 12.29 -1.52 -19.95
CA GLN A 204 12.06 -2.91 -20.29
C GLN A 204 13.13 -3.38 -21.25
N ILE A 205 13.50 -4.64 -21.11
CA ILE A 205 14.31 -5.38 -22.06
C ILE A 205 13.35 -6.10 -23.01
N ILE A 206 13.62 -5.99 -24.30
CA ILE A 206 12.89 -6.66 -25.37
C ILE A 206 13.77 -7.80 -25.86
N VAL A 207 13.23 -9.01 -25.95
CA VAL A 207 14.00 -10.20 -26.33
C VAL A 207 13.11 -11.08 -27.19
N LEU A 208 13.58 -11.40 -28.40
CA LEU A 208 12.88 -12.27 -29.34
C LEU A 208 11.40 -11.86 -29.49
N HIS A 209 11.16 -10.61 -29.85
CA HIS A 209 9.82 -10.04 -29.93
C HIS A 209 9.29 -10.11 -31.37
N PRO A 210 8.43 -11.08 -31.71
CA PRO A 210 7.80 -11.12 -33.03
C PRO A 210 6.77 -10.01 -33.15
N ALA A 211 6.83 -9.30 -34.27
CA ALA A 211 5.90 -8.25 -34.63
C ALA A 211 5.76 -8.15 -36.15
N PHE A 212 4.91 -7.24 -36.61
CA PHE A 212 4.62 -7.03 -38.02
C PHE A 212 4.52 -5.54 -38.31
N GLY A 213 4.79 -5.17 -39.55
CA GLY A 213 4.83 -3.80 -40.00
C GLY A 213 4.66 -3.70 -41.51
N ILE A 214 4.84 -2.48 -42.00
CA ILE A 214 4.85 -2.19 -43.43
C ILE A 214 6.24 -1.65 -43.74
N GLU A 215 6.93 -2.30 -44.67
CA GLU A 215 8.26 -1.89 -45.11
C GLU A 215 8.16 -1.24 -46.47
N ARG A 216 8.87 -0.11 -46.63
CA ARG A 216 9.10 0.54 -47.91
C ARG A 216 10.57 0.38 -48.27
N LEU A 217 10.83 -0.23 -49.41
CA LEU A 217 12.17 -0.35 -49.97
C LEU A 217 12.34 0.67 -51.09
N GLU A 218 13.50 1.30 -51.12
CA GLU A 218 13.95 2.06 -52.28
C GLU A 218 15.06 1.24 -52.94
N SER A 219 14.73 0.59 -54.06
CA SER A 219 15.73 -0.10 -54.87
C SER A 219 16.53 0.92 -55.68
N ILE A 220 17.82 0.61 -55.90
CA ILE A 220 18.72 1.39 -56.76
C ILE A 220 18.15 1.53 -58.20
N GLU A 221 17.32 0.58 -58.64
CA GLU A 221 16.68 0.60 -59.96
C GLU A 221 15.46 1.55 -60.06
N GLY A 222 15.12 2.28 -59.00
CA GLY A 222 14.07 3.32 -59.01
C GLY A 222 12.65 2.81 -58.76
N PHE A 223 12.46 1.53 -58.43
CA PHE A 223 11.18 0.98 -58.01
C PHE A 223 11.04 1.06 -56.48
N SER A 224 9.92 1.61 -55.99
CA SER A 224 9.56 1.57 -54.58
C SER A 224 8.40 0.61 -54.37
N THR A 225 8.59 -0.43 -53.56
CA THR A 225 7.52 -1.34 -53.13
C THR A 225 7.15 -1.08 -51.68
N THR A 226 5.89 -1.37 -51.32
CA THR A 226 5.37 -1.24 -49.96
C THR A 226 4.72 -2.56 -49.60
N ASP A 227 5.41 -3.35 -48.77
CA ASP A 227 5.07 -4.75 -48.57
C ASP A 227 4.80 -5.02 -47.08
N PRO A 228 3.77 -5.85 -46.77
CA PRO A 228 3.54 -6.32 -45.41
C PRO A 228 4.74 -7.17 -44.98
N THR A 229 5.28 -6.87 -43.81
CA THR A 229 6.55 -7.44 -43.33
C THR A 229 6.38 -7.98 -41.93
N VAL A 230 6.91 -9.17 -41.68
CA VAL A 230 7.06 -9.71 -40.32
C VAL A 230 8.48 -9.48 -39.86
N TYR A 231 8.68 -9.19 -38.58
CA TYR A 231 10.02 -9.01 -38.05
C TYR A 231 10.13 -9.55 -36.63
N ILE A 232 11.35 -9.85 -36.23
CA ILE A 232 11.70 -10.26 -34.87
C ILE A 232 12.70 -9.25 -34.32
N GLU A 233 12.39 -8.69 -33.16
CA GLU A 233 13.36 -7.93 -32.38
C GLU A 233 14.20 -8.91 -31.55
N PHE A 234 15.47 -9.09 -31.91
CA PHE A 234 16.35 -10.02 -31.22
C PHE A 234 16.68 -9.53 -29.82
N LEU A 235 17.06 -8.27 -29.72
CA LEU A 235 17.41 -7.61 -28.48
C LEU A 235 17.07 -6.13 -28.58
N GLY A 236 16.38 -5.62 -27.56
CA GLY A 236 16.04 -4.22 -27.47
C GLY A 236 15.98 -3.72 -26.05
N TYR A 237 15.97 -2.40 -25.94
CA TYR A 237 15.86 -1.69 -24.68
C TYR A 237 14.96 -0.49 -24.87
N ASN A 238 13.93 -0.40 -24.03
CA ASN A 238 12.97 0.70 -24.06
C ASN A 238 12.87 1.33 -22.68
N ARG A 239 12.89 2.67 -22.60
CA ARG A 239 12.95 3.45 -21.37
C ARG A 239 11.89 4.55 -21.37
N TRP A 240 11.35 4.86 -20.21
CA TRP A 240 10.41 5.96 -20.00
C TRP A 240 10.70 6.71 -18.69
N GLN A 241 9.90 7.74 -18.44
CA GLN A 241 9.90 8.51 -17.20
C GLN A 241 8.52 8.48 -16.55
N TRP A 242 8.50 8.40 -15.22
CA TRP A 242 7.27 8.48 -14.44
C TRP A 242 7.02 9.88 -13.91
N ASN A 243 5.81 10.39 -14.12
CA ASN A 243 5.29 11.46 -13.28
C ASN A 243 4.83 10.85 -11.94
N ARG A 244 5.65 10.98 -10.90
CA ARG A 244 5.35 10.40 -9.58
C ARG A 244 4.19 11.07 -8.84
N ALA A 245 3.74 12.24 -9.28
CA ALA A 245 2.56 12.89 -8.71
C ALA A 245 1.27 12.31 -9.29
N THR A 246 1.22 12.10 -10.61
CA THR A 246 0.01 11.63 -11.32
C THR A 246 -0.03 10.12 -11.52
N GLY A 247 1.13 9.46 -11.54
CA GLY A 247 1.31 8.04 -11.88
C GLY A 247 1.41 7.78 -13.38
N GLU A 248 1.59 8.82 -14.19
CA GLU A 248 1.60 8.71 -15.65
C GLU A 248 2.98 8.36 -16.21
N MET A 249 2.98 7.56 -17.27
CA MET A 249 4.16 7.21 -18.07
C MET A 249 4.33 8.23 -19.21
N ASN A 250 5.52 8.83 -19.31
CA ASN A 250 5.88 9.82 -20.32
C ASN A 250 7.21 9.49 -21.00
N ASN A 251 7.44 10.07 -22.20
CA ASN A 251 8.72 10.05 -22.91
C ASN A 251 9.31 8.65 -23.12
N GLY A 252 8.48 7.68 -23.53
CA GLY A 252 8.93 6.36 -23.94
C GLY A 252 9.86 6.46 -25.16
N LEU A 253 11.09 5.97 -25.04
CA LEU A 253 12.08 5.91 -26.11
C LEU A 253 12.83 4.58 -25.99
N GLY A 254 12.92 3.85 -27.09
CA GLY A 254 13.62 2.58 -27.13
C GLY A 254 14.33 2.34 -28.45
N PHE A 255 15.20 1.33 -28.45
CA PHE A 255 15.86 0.85 -29.65
C PHE A 255 15.98 -0.67 -29.60
N SER A 256 15.95 -1.31 -30.77
CA SER A 256 16.07 -2.76 -30.91
C SER A 256 16.87 -3.14 -32.15
N VAL A 257 17.56 -4.26 -32.09
CA VAL A 257 18.13 -4.93 -33.26
C VAL A 257 17.09 -5.88 -33.81
N ILE A 258 16.81 -5.77 -35.11
CA ILE A 258 15.74 -6.53 -35.75
C ILE A 258 16.24 -7.36 -36.93
N GLY A 259 15.51 -8.44 -37.20
CA GLY A 259 15.53 -9.14 -38.48
C GLY A 259 14.13 -9.14 -39.06
N SER A 260 13.96 -8.70 -40.30
CA SER A 260 12.68 -8.68 -41.01
C SER A 260 12.67 -9.71 -42.13
N TYR A 261 11.47 -10.24 -42.40
CA TYR A 261 11.16 -11.08 -43.54
C TYR A 261 9.94 -10.51 -44.28
N ALA A 262 10.08 -10.35 -45.59
CA ALA A 262 8.99 -9.98 -46.49
C ALA A 262 9.05 -10.87 -47.74
N ASP A 263 7.89 -11.35 -48.19
CA ASP A 263 7.81 -12.13 -49.43
C ASP A 263 7.85 -11.16 -50.62
N ARG A 264 9.02 -11.07 -51.26
CA ARG A 264 9.29 -10.13 -52.35
C ARG A 264 9.49 -10.87 -53.66
N ASN A 265 8.83 -10.41 -54.71
CA ASN A 265 9.09 -10.93 -56.04
C ASN A 265 10.47 -10.43 -56.52
N LYS A 266 11.45 -11.33 -56.62
CA LYS A 266 12.80 -11.13 -57.21
C LYS A 266 13.86 -10.41 -56.34
N LEU A 267 13.60 -10.14 -55.06
CA LEU A 267 14.58 -9.59 -54.13
C LEU A 267 14.81 -10.54 -52.96
N ASP A 268 15.93 -10.41 -52.26
CA ASP A 268 16.16 -11.17 -51.04
C ASP A 268 15.11 -10.84 -49.97
N ASN A 269 14.58 -11.90 -49.35
CA ASN A 269 13.43 -11.83 -48.46
C ASN A 269 13.81 -11.45 -47.02
N PHE A 270 15.09 -11.50 -46.64
CA PHE A 270 15.57 -11.20 -45.29
C PHE A 270 16.36 -9.89 -45.24
N SER A 271 16.10 -9.09 -44.21
CA SER A 271 16.86 -7.87 -43.91
C SER A 271 17.19 -7.78 -42.42
N TYR A 272 18.28 -7.11 -42.06
CA TYR A 272 18.63 -6.82 -40.66
C TYR A 272 18.71 -5.31 -40.44
N GLY A 273 18.41 -4.85 -39.24
CA GLY A 273 18.35 -3.41 -39.00
C GLY A 273 18.27 -2.99 -37.55
N ILE A 274 18.11 -1.68 -37.38
CA ILE A 274 17.87 -1.04 -36.10
C ILE A 274 16.47 -0.46 -36.12
N LEU A 275 15.70 -0.72 -35.08
CA LEU A 275 14.38 -0.18 -34.82
C LEU A 275 14.47 0.85 -33.70
N VAL A 276 13.78 1.97 -33.83
CA VAL A 276 13.64 2.99 -32.77
C VAL A 276 12.17 3.15 -32.43
N HIS A 277 11.85 3.02 -31.15
CA HIS A 277 10.51 3.20 -30.62
C HIS A 277 10.31 4.61 -30.07
N PHE A 278 9.23 5.27 -30.46
CA PHE A 278 8.83 6.58 -29.99
C PHE A 278 7.48 6.52 -29.29
N ARG A 279 7.45 7.02 -28.05
CA ARG A 279 6.28 7.08 -27.16
C ARG A 279 5.60 5.72 -26.95
N ASN A 280 6.33 4.61 -27.15
CA ASN A 280 5.81 3.24 -27.15
C ASN A 280 4.62 3.00 -28.10
N LYS A 281 4.47 3.85 -29.13
CA LYS A 281 3.32 3.82 -30.05
C LYS A 281 3.73 3.68 -31.51
N TYR A 282 4.80 4.38 -31.87
CA TYR A 282 5.32 4.41 -33.23
C TYR A 282 6.72 3.84 -33.21
N SER A 283 7.07 3.04 -34.20
CA SER A 283 8.46 2.62 -34.36
C SER A 283 8.89 2.76 -35.81
N LEU A 284 10.13 3.19 -35.98
CA LEU A 284 10.77 3.40 -37.27
C LEU A 284 12.03 2.53 -37.30
N ALA A 285 12.15 1.70 -38.32
CA ALA A 285 13.34 0.89 -38.54
C ALA A 285 14.03 1.28 -39.82
N VAL A 286 15.35 1.16 -39.80
CA VAL A 286 16.19 1.18 -40.99
C VAL A 286 16.81 -0.20 -41.11
N THR A 287 16.53 -0.87 -42.23
CA THR A 287 16.94 -2.23 -42.53
C THR A 287 17.85 -2.24 -43.75
N ARG A 288 18.71 -3.26 -43.85
CA ARG A 288 19.51 -3.54 -45.05
C ARG A 288 19.42 -5.01 -45.39
N ASN A 289 19.19 -5.33 -46.66
CA ASN A 289 19.21 -6.70 -47.18
C ASN A 289 20.63 -7.10 -47.64
N SER A 290 20.79 -8.34 -48.12
CA SER A 290 22.07 -8.86 -48.66
C SER A 290 22.50 -8.16 -49.96
N ASP A 291 21.56 -7.59 -50.70
CA ASP A 291 21.80 -6.85 -51.94
C ASP A 291 22.18 -5.37 -51.68
N ASP A 292 22.47 -4.99 -50.42
CA ASP A 292 22.81 -3.64 -49.96
C ASP A 292 21.71 -2.56 -50.12
N ASP A 293 20.48 -2.96 -50.50
CA ASP A 293 19.33 -2.07 -50.51
C ASP A 293 18.91 -1.68 -49.08
N THR A 294 18.57 -0.41 -48.91
CA THR A 294 18.13 0.14 -47.61
C THR A 294 16.61 0.24 -47.57
N GLY A 295 16.02 -0.38 -46.55
CA GLY A 295 14.58 -0.34 -46.28
C GLY A 295 14.25 0.59 -45.12
N ILE A 296 13.06 1.19 -45.19
CA ILE A 296 12.45 1.91 -44.08
C ILE A 296 11.20 1.15 -43.66
N LEU A 297 11.21 0.62 -42.44
CA LEU A 297 10.08 -0.08 -41.86
C LEU A 297 9.33 0.86 -40.92
N LEU A 298 8.04 1.03 -41.19
CA LEU A 298 7.11 1.73 -40.32
C LEU A 298 6.20 0.71 -39.65
N THR A 299 6.17 0.75 -38.33
CA THR A 299 5.28 -0.10 -37.54
C THR A 299 4.47 0.73 -36.56
N VAL A 300 3.19 0.42 -36.52
CA VAL A 300 2.27 0.82 -35.46
C VAL A 300 1.96 -0.46 -34.71
N GLU A 301 2.18 -0.44 -33.41
CA GLU A 301 1.97 -1.61 -32.58
C GLU A 301 0.48 -2.00 -32.59
N LEU A 302 0.07 -2.96 -33.43
CA LEU A 302 -1.34 -3.32 -33.57
C LEU A 302 -1.92 -3.86 -32.26
N ALA A 303 -1.09 -4.45 -31.40
CA ALA A 303 -1.53 -4.84 -30.07
C ALA A 303 -2.11 -3.65 -29.28
N ASN A 304 -1.54 -2.45 -29.44
CA ASN A 304 -2.09 -1.23 -28.84
C ASN A 304 -3.43 -0.83 -29.50
N LEU A 305 -3.55 -0.98 -30.82
CA LEU A 305 -4.79 -0.72 -31.55
C LEU A 305 -5.93 -1.66 -31.10
N PHE A 306 -5.62 -2.96 -30.94
CA PHE A 306 -6.59 -3.95 -30.44
C PHE A 306 -6.97 -3.68 -28.98
N ARG A 307 -5.99 -3.31 -28.13
CA ARG A 307 -6.24 -2.95 -26.73
C ARG A 307 -7.22 -1.79 -26.60
N GLU A 308 -7.03 -0.71 -27.36
CA GLU A 308 -7.92 0.45 -27.37
C GLU A 308 -9.35 0.06 -27.75
N LYS A 309 -9.53 -0.79 -28.78
CA LYS A 309 -10.86 -1.32 -29.15
C LYS A 309 -11.49 -2.14 -28.01
N THR A 310 -10.75 -3.06 -27.39
CA THR A 310 -11.30 -3.86 -26.27
C THR A 310 -11.68 -3.04 -25.05
N LYS A 311 -10.97 -1.95 -24.74
CA LYS A 311 -11.34 -1.05 -23.64
C LYS A 311 -12.68 -0.36 -23.92
N ALA A 312 -12.85 0.19 -25.12
CA ALA A 312 -14.11 0.81 -25.54
C ALA A 312 -15.29 -0.17 -25.46
N TYR A 313 -15.08 -1.44 -25.89
CA TYR A 313 -16.10 -2.47 -25.76
C TYR A 313 -16.46 -2.80 -24.30
N ARG A 314 -15.47 -2.87 -23.40
CA ARG A 314 -15.72 -3.12 -21.97
C ARG A 314 -16.53 -2.00 -21.34
N GLU A 315 -16.17 -0.75 -21.60
CA GLU A 315 -16.87 0.43 -21.08
C GLU A 315 -18.34 0.45 -21.55
N LEU A 316 -18.58 0.21 -22.85
CA LEU A 316 -19.93 0.11 -23.41
C LEU A 316 -20.73 -1.07 -22.83
N SER A 317 -20.07 -2.19 -22.52
CA SER A 317 -20.74 -3.33 -21.90
C SER A 317 -21.06 -3.10 -20.43
N SER A 318 -20.23 -2.38 -19.68
CA SER A 318 -20.47 -2.09 -18.26
C SER A 318 -21.60 -1.09 -18.03
N ASP A 319 -21.79 -0.14 -18.95
CA ASP A 319 -22.91 0.81 -18.89
C ASP A 319 -24.27 0.16 -19.18
N LYS A 320 -24.30 -1.00 -19.85
CA LYS A 320 -25.55 -1.76 -20.05
C LYS A 320 -26.01 -2.55 -18.83
N PHE A 321 -25.17 -2.66 -17.78
CA PHE A 321 -25.49 -3.39 -16.55
C PHE A 321 -25.59 -2.47 -15.31
N ARG A 322 -25.64 -1.15 -15.52
CA ARG A 322 -26.03 -0.15 -14.52
C ARG A 322 -27.42 0.39 -14.85
#